data_AF-A0A382MAF8-F1
#
_entry.id   AF-A0A382MAF8-F1
#
_cell.length_a   1.000
_cell.length_b   1.000
_cell.length_c   1.000
_cell.angle_alpha   90.00
_cell.angle_beta   90.00
_cell.angle_gamma   90.00
#
_symmetry.space_group_name_H-M   'P 1'
#
loop_
_entity.id
_entity.type
_entity.pdbx_description
1 polymer ?
#
loop_
_entity_poly.entity_id
_entity_poly.type
_entity_poly.pdbx_seq_one_letter_code
_entity_poly.pdbx_strand_id
1 'polypeptide(L)'
;MKIPHLILTFFIIANISLSTVRADILDDLFEENQAAKKSINSLQMDCQELTVQCKERAAALQSSDSFSKNFEEALQRNIHEWPNNELDIIKEALNLRNFADNRFKKGFFGQASEQYDKASQMIFDVLVKANQLFEENLRVGEKYLYERDKPEWAIAYFNTALKYAPGDERVKRGIDVINFRINYEKDIAESEKLIAIGDDAEAIFLLEKLLSGSPDEKRMEIQKLLAKAKANLKIKEVEGYAQEFSDAYENGEDKTQILSKIENRLATYGEDSTTITLQKLRDKIIEETYAQSFQDLQDAFINKTKELEELYALTSSLVEKYPSKGDLKDLRDKIIEETYAQSFQDLQDAFINKTKE
;
A
#
# COMPACT_ATOMS: atom_id res chain seq x y z
N MET A 1 35.48 -37.10 -9.78
CA MET A 1 36.06 -35.78 -10.10
C MET A 1 34.88 -34.84 -10.33
N LYS A 2 34.48 -34.10 -9.28
CA LYS A 2 33.25 -33.30 -9.23
C LYS A 2 33.55 -31.91 -9.76
N ILE A 3 32.83 -31.50 -10.79
CA ILE A 3 32.79 -30.11 -11.27
C ILE A 3 31.80 -29.37 -10.37
N PRO A 4 32.18 -28.26 -9.71
CA PRO A 4 31.25 -27.53 -8.87
C PRO A 4 30.28 -26.74 -9.76
N HIS A 5 28.98 -26.83 -9.45
CA HIS A 5 27.95 -25.96 -9.98
C HIS A 5 28.26 -24.51 -9.59
N LEU A 6 28.53 -23.69 -10.60
CA LEU A 6 28.53 -22.24 -10.48
C LEU A 6 27.09 -21.81 -10.15
N ILE A 7 26.90 -21.33 -8.93
CA ILE A 7 25.67 -20.66 -8.50
C ILE A 7 25.64 -19.32 -9.23
N LEU A 8 24.86 -19.23 -10.31
CA LEU A 8 24.59 -17.98 -11.02
C LEU A 8 23.32 -17.37 -10.41
N THR A 9 23.47 -16.72 -9.25
CA THR A 9 22.41 -15.89 -8.67
C THR A 9 22.28 -14.64 -9.54
N PHE A 10 21.33 -14.64 -10.48
CA PHE A 10 20.95 -13.44 -11.21
C PHE A 10 20.24 -12.49 -10.25
N PHE A 11 20.99 -11.54 -9.71
CA PHE A 11 20.43 -10.34 -9.08
C PHE A 11 19.74 -9.52 -10.18
N ILE A 12 18.41 -9.50 -10.17
CA ILE A 12 17.68 -8.35 -10.70
C ILE A 12 18.02 -7.21 -9.74
N ILE A 13 18.85 -6.29 -10.22
CA ILE A 13 19.47 -5.21 -9.45
C ILE A 13 18.39 -4.42 -8.70
N ALA A 14 18.45 -4.48 -7.37
CA ALA A 14 17.87 -3.48 -6.51
C ALA A 14 18.65 -2.17 -6.71
N ASN A 15 18.09 -1.26 -7.51
CA ASN A 15 18.58 0.11 -7.68
C ASN A 15 18.22 0.94 -6.44
N ILE A 16 18.89 0.73 -5.31
CA ILE A 16 18.63 1.52 -4.10
C ILE A 16 19.95 2.00 -3.51
N SER A 17 20.69 2.85 -4.26
CA SER A 17 21.68 3.80 -3.70
C SER A 17 22.17 4.88 -4.70
N LEU A 18 21.81 4.82 -5.98
CA LEU A 18 22.20 5.84 -6.98
C LEU A 18 21.11 6.88 -7.28
N SER A 19 19.92 6.77 -6.69
CA SER A 19 18.78 7.64 -6.99
C SER A 19 18.92 9.05 -6.41
N THR A 20 19.57 9.22 -5.24
CA THR A 20 19.71 10.52 -4.59
C THR A 20 20.63 11.47 -5.35
N VAL A 21 21.85 11.03 -5.69
CA VAL A 21 22.83 11.83 -6.47
C VAL A 21 22.33 12.18 -7.89
N ARG A 22 21.38 11.40 -8.42
CA ARG A 22 20.84 11.58 -9.78
C ARG A 22 19.61 12.45 -9.85
N ALA A 23 18.78 12.47 -8.79
CA ALA A 23 17.67 13.41 -8.65
C ALA A 23 18.20 14.85 -8.55
N ASP A 24 19.28 15.06 -7.79
CA ASP A 24 19.94 16.37 -7.63
C ASP A 24 20.33 17.00 -8.98
N ILE A 25 20.80 16.19 -9.94
CA ILE A 25 21.21 16.68 -11.28
C ILE A 25 20.00 17.17 -12.10
N LEU A 26 18.85 16.50 -12.02
CA LEU A 26 17.66 16.94 -12.77
C LEU A 26 17.08 18.22 -12.17
N ASP A 27 17.05 18.30 -10.84
CA ASP A 27 16.54 19.46 -10.12
C ASP A 27 17.42 20.68 -10.38
N ASP A 28 18.75 20.54 -10.31
CA ASP A 28 19.71 21.60 -10.66
C ASP A 28 19.50 22.12 -12.10
N LEU A 29 19.36 21.21 -13.07
CA LEU A 29 19.14 21.58 -14.47
C LEU A 29 17.78 22.25 -14.68
N PHE A 30 16.75 21.78 -13.98
CA PHE A 30 15.42 22.38 -14.02
C PHE A 30 15.45 23.80 -13.44
N GLU A 31 16.08 23.99 -12.28
CA GLU A 31 16.23 25.29 -11.62
C GLU A 31 17.04 26.27 -12.48
N GLU A 32 18.16 25.84 -13.06
CA GLU A 32 18.95 26.65 -14.01
C GLU A 32 18.06 27.11 -15.18
N ASN A 33 17.27 26.19 -15.73
CA ASN A 33 16.37 26.50 -16.83
C ASN A 33 15.27 27.52 -16.46
N GLN A 34 14.67 27.37 -15.28
CA GLN A 34 13.65 28.31 -14.77
C GLN A 34 14.25 29.69 -14.49
N ALA A 35 15.43 29.74 -13.88
CA ALA A 35 16.13 30.99 -13.58
C ALA A 35 16.47 31.77 -14.86
N ALA A 36 17.00 31.09 -15.89
CA ALA A 36 17.29 31.68 -17.18
C ALA A 36 16.01 32.19 -17.88
N LYS A 37 14.94 31.37 -17.90
CA LYS A 37 13.63 31.76 -18.47
C LYS A 37 13.08 33.02 -17.80
N LYS A 38 13.11 33.07 -16.47
CA LYS A 38 12.68 34.24 -15.70
C LYS A 38 13.54 35.48 -16.00
N SER A 39 14.86 35.31 -16.10
CA SER A 39 15.79 36.39 -16.42
C SER A 39 15.46 37.01 -17.78
N ILE A 40 15.30 36.20 -18.83
CA ILE A 40 14.98 36.66 -20.18
C ILE A 40 13.61 37.35 -20.24
N ASN A 41 12.59 36.77 -19.60
CA ASN A 41 11.24 37.34 -19.59
C ASN A 41 11.15 38.67 -18.81
N SER A 42 12.06 38.93 -17.88
CA SER A 42 12.10 40.19 -17.13
C SER A 42 12.63 41.38 -17.93
N LEU A 43 13.32 41.14 -19.06
CA LEU A 43 13.93 42.19 -19.87
C LEU A 43 12.86 42.90 -20.70
N GLN A 44 12.59 44.16 -20.40
CA GLN A 44 11.58 44.96 -21.11
C GLN A 44 12.20 45.75 -22.27
N MET A 45 11.42 45.90 -23.35
CA MET A 45 11.70 46.79 -24.47
C MET A 45 10.39 47.44 -24.88
N ASP A 46 10.40 48.75 -25.11
CA ASP A 46 9.22 49.45 -25.61
C ASP A 46 8.96 49.02 -27.06
N CYS A 47 7.79 48.42 -27.26
CA CYS A 47 7.33 47.90 -28.54
C CYS A 47 5.92 48.39 -28.88
N GLN A 48 5.56 49.59 -28.40
CA GLN A 48 4.31 50.26 -28.80
C GLN A 48 4.25 50.48 -30.33
N GLU A 49 5.40 50.71 -30.96
CA GLU A 49 5.54 50.73 -32.42
C GLU A 49 6.12 49.40 -32.95
N LEU A 50 5.49 48.84 -33.99
CA LEU A 50 5.87 47.54 -34.56
C LEU A 50 7.11 47.64 -35.46
N THR A 51 8.27 47.81 -34.84
CA THR A 51 9.57 47.83 -35.53
C THR A 51 10.07 46.42 -35.87
N VAL A 52 11.07 46.32 -36.75
CA VAL A 52 11.77 45.05 -37.05
C VAL A 52 12.38 44.45 -35.78
N GLN A 53 13.01 45.28 -34.94
CA GLN A 53 13.60 44.85 -33.67
C GLN A 53 12.54 44.28 -32.70
N CYS A 54 11.35 44.85 -32.65
CA CYS A 54 10.24 44.32 -31.85
C CYS A 54 9.74 42.96 -32.34
N LYS A 55 9.68 42.76 -33.67
CA LYS A 55 9.34 41.45 -34.25
C LYS A 55 10.41 40.40 -33.94
N GLU A 56 11.69 40.75 -34.10
CA GLU A 56 12.80 39.85 -33.80
C GLU A 56 12.86 39.49 -32.31
N ARG A 57 12.61 40.45 -31.41
CA ARG A 57 12.53 40.19 -29.97
C ARG A 57 11.40 39.20 -29.66
N ALA A 58 10.22 39.40 -30.24
CA ALA A 58 9.09 38.50 -30.04
C ALA A 58 9.39 37.07 -30.53
N ALA A 59 10.01 36.94 -31.70
CA ALA A 59 10.47 35.64 -32.22
C ALA A 59 11.47 34.96 -31.28
N ALA A 60 12.48 35.70 -30.82
CA ALA A 60 13.49 35.16 -29.90
C ALA A 60 12.90 34.73 -28.55
N LEU A 61 11.89 35.43 -28.03
CA LEU A 61 11.16 34.99 -26.83
C LEU A 61 10.39 33.70 -27.08
N GLN A 62 9.71 33.60 -28.22
CA GLN A 62 8.99 32.37 -28.61
C GLN A 62 9.95 31.17 -28.74
N SER A 63 11.12 31.37 -29.33
CA SER A 63 12.16 30.35 -29.43
C SER A 63 12.73 29.96 -28.06
N SER A 64 12.95 30.93 -27.16
CA SER A 64 13.37 30.67 -25.77
C SER A 64 12.33 29.85 -24.99
N ASP A 65 11.04 30.14 -25.17
CA ASP A 65 9.96 29.36 -24.54
C ASP A 65 9.87 27.95 -25.12
N SER A 66 10.06 27.80 -26.43
CA SER A 66 10.10 26.50 -27.11
C SER A 66 11.27 25.64 -26.61
N PHE A 67 12.45 26.23 -26.44
CA PHE A 67 13.59 25.57 -25.79
C PHE A 67 13.21 25.08 -24.40
N SER A 68 12.68 25.98 -23.57
CA SER A 68 12.37 25.67 -22.17
C SER A 68 11.37 24.52 -22.07
N LYS A 69 10.35 24.50 -22.94
CA LYS A 69 9.37 23.42 -23.01
C LYS A 69 10.00 22.07 -23.36
N ASN A 70 10.81 22.02 -24.42
CA ASN A 70 11.45 20.78 -24.85
C ASN A 70 12.43 20.27 -23.79
N PHE A 71 13.16 21.18 -23.15
CA PHE A 71 14.10 20.88 -22.08
C PHE A 71 13.39 20.27 -20.87
N GLU A 72 12.31 20.90 -20.40
CA GLU A 72 11.47 20.39 -19.31
C GLU A 72 10.88 19.01 -19.64
N GLU A 73 10.39 18.81 -20.87
CA GLU A 73 9.89 17.49 -21.32
C GLU A 73 10.98 16.41 -21.25
N ALA A 74 12.20 16.73 -21.68
CA ALA A 74 13.32 15.79 -21.62
C ALA A 74 13.67 15.40 -20.16
N LEU A 75 13.67 16.36 -19.23
CA LEU A 75 13.91 16.08 -17.81
C LEU A 75 12.80 15.23 -17.20
N GLN A 76 11.53 15.54 -17.49
CA GLN A 76 10.36 14.78 -17.01
C GLN A 76 10.38 13.31 -17.45
N ARG A 77 11.05 13.00 -18.57
CA ARG A 77 11.22 11.62 -19.06
C ARG A 77 12.43 10.91 -18.48
N ASN A 78 13.01 11.42 -17.39
CA ASN A 78 14.17 10.84 -16.69
C ASN A 78 15.37 10.61 -17.63
N ILE A 79 15.69 11.58 -18.48
CA ILE A 79 16.77 11.45 -19.48
C ILE A 79 18.14 11.06 -18.91
N HIS A 80 18.38 11.28 -17.62
CA HIS A 80 19.59 10.86 -16.92
C HIS A 80 19.72 9.32 -16.78
N GLU A 81 18.62 8.57 -16.94
CA GLU A 81 18.61 7.11 -16.92
C GLU A 81 18.79 6.50 -18.32
N TRP A 82 18.80 7.32 -19.37
CA TRP A 82 18.85 6.85 -20.74
C TRP A 82 20.25 6.32 -21.10
N PRO A 83 20.32 5.24 -21.89
CA PRO A 83 21.52 4.43 -22.01
C PRO A 83 22.62 4.98 -22.94
N ASN A 84 22.36 5.99 -23.77
CA ASN A 84 23.29 6.44 -24.83
C ASN A 84 23.83 7.85 -24.61
N ASN A 85 24.03 8.25 -23.36
CA ASN A 85 24.57 9.57 -22.98
C ASN A 85 23.74 10.76 -23.50
N GLU A 86 22.43 10.58 -23.65
CA GLU A 86 21.53 11.64 -24.13
C GLU A 86 21.57 12.88 -23.22
N LEU A 87 21.83 12.72 -21.93
CA LEU A 87 22.02 13.82 -20.97
C LEU A 87 23.13 14.81 -21.38
N ASP A 88 24.21 14.34 -22.00
CA ASP A 88 25.31 15.22 -22.42
C ASP A 88 24.88 16.15 -23.55
N ILE A 89 24.01 15.67 -24.45
CA ILE A 89 23.42 16.49 -25.53
C ILE A 89 22.49 17.55 -24.94
N ILE A 90 21.73 17.21 -23.89
CA ILE A 90 20.87 18.17 -23.17
C ILE A 90 21.71 19.27 -22.51
N LYS A 91 22.84 18.92 -21.87
CA LYS A 91 23.77 19.89 -21.30
C LYS A 91 24.41 20.77 -22.36
N GLU A 92 24.74 20.22 -23.53
CA GLU A 92 25.24 21.00 -24.67
C GLU A 92 24.18 21.99 -25.19
N ALA A 93 22.92 21.55 -25.30
CA ALA A 93 21.82 22.42 -25.68
C ALA A 93 21.60 23.57 -24.68
N LEU A 94 21.73 23.30 -23.37
CA LEU A 94 21.68 24.34 -22.33
C LEU A 94 22.83 25.34 -22.45
N ASN A 95 24.04 24.88 -22.75
CA ASN A 95 25.17 25.79 -23.03
C ASN A 95 24.88 26.69 -24.25
N LEU A 96 24.30 26.13 -25.32
CA LEU A 96 23.91 26.91 -26.48
C LEU A 96 22.83 27.96 -26.16
N ARG A 97 21.87 27.60 -25.30
CA ARG A 97 20.89 28.54 -24.76
C ARG A 97 21.56 29.65 -23.94
N ASN A 98 22.55 29.35 -23.11
CA ASN A 98 23.31 30.37 -22.37
C ASN A 98 24.03 31.36 -23.32
N PHE A 99 24.48 30.93 -24.50
CA PHE A 99 24.96 31.85 -25.54
C PHE A 99 23.84 32.72 -26.14
N ALA A 100 22.67 32.13 -26.39
CA ALA A 100 21.50 32.84 -26.90
C ALA A 100 21.00 33.91 -25.92
N ASP A 101 20.93 33.60 -24.63
CA ASP A 101 20.60 34.52 -23.55
C ASP A 101 21.49 35.77 -23.56
N ASN A 102 22.81 35.56 -23.75
CA ASN A 102 23.77 36.65 -23.84
C ASN A 102 23.59 37.52 -25.10
N ARG A 103 23.18 36.93 -26.22
CA ARG A 103 22.84 37.67 -27.44
C ARG A 103 21.56 38.48 -27.25
N PHE A 104 20.55 37.89 -26.63
CA PHE A 104 19.28 38.53 -26.31
C PHE A 104 19.48 39.76 -25.41
N LYS A 105 20.25 39.61 -24.32
CA LYS A 105 20.60 40.70 -23.38
C LYS A 105 21.32 41.87 -24.04
N LYS A 106 22.04 41.63 -25.13
CA LYS A 106 22.76 42.65 -25.92
C LYS A 106 21.92 43.25 -27.05
N GLY A 107 20.65 42.83 -27.21
CA GLY A 107 19.76 43.31 -28.26
C GLY A 107 19.94 42.64 -29.63
N PHE A 108 20.74 41.57 -29.72
CA PHE A 108 20.93 40.80 -30.96
C PHE A 108 19.85 39.72 -31.09
N PHE A 109 18.59 40.14 -31.23
CA PHE A 109 17.44 39.24 -31.15
C PHE A 109 17.38 38.19 -32.26
N GLY A 110 17.66 38.53 -33.52
CA GLY A 110 17.71 37.54 -34.60
C GLY A 110 18.73 36.41 -34.34
N GLN A 111 19.93 36.75 -33.86
CA GLN A 111 20.96 35.77 -33.50
C GLN A 111 20.56 34.93 -32.28
N ALA A 112 19.90 35.56 -31.30
CA ALA A 112 19.39 34.84 -30.13
C ALA A 112 18.34 33.80 -30.54
N SER A 113 17.38 34.19 -31.40
CA SER A 113 16.33 33.30 -31.93
C SER A 113 16.95 32.06 -32.60
N GLU A 114 17.89 32.27 -33.52
CA GLU A 114 18.57 31.17 -34.23
C GLU A 114 19.26 30.19 -33.27
N GLN A 115 19.91 30.70 -32.22
CA GLN A 115 20.59 29.87 -31.23
C GLN A 115 19.62 29.12 -30.32
N TYR A 116 18.52 29.75 -29.89
CA TYR A 116 17.45 29.06 -29.17
C TYR A 116 16.80 27.97 -30.02
N ASP A 117 16.53 28.23 -31.30
CA ASP A 117 15.93 27.25 -32.20
C ASP A 117 16.87 26.06 -32.41
N LYS A 118 18.17 26.32 -32.62
CA LYS A 118 19.18 25.26 -32.74
C LYS A 118 19.27 24.42 -31.46
N ALA A 119 19.28 25.05 -30.29
CA ALA A 119 19.29 24.35 -29.00
C ALA A 119 18.01 23.51 -28.82
N SER A 120 16.86 24.05 -29.21
CA SER A 120 15.57 23.36 -29.17
C SER A 120 15.55 22.13 -30.07
N GLN A 121 16.13 22.25 -31.28
CA GLN A 121 16.22 21.17 -32.25
C GLN A 121 17.10 20.01 -31.73
N MET A 122 18.21 20.31 -31.07
CA MET A 122 19.07 19.28 -30.46
C MET A 122 18.29 18.41 -29.46
N ILE A 123 17.48 19.04 -28.61
CA ILE A 123 16.63 18.32 -27.63
C ILE A 123 15.54 17.54 -28.35
N PHE A 124 14.89 18.15 -29.33
CA PHE A 124 13.84 17.49 -30.11
C PHE A 124 14.35 16.23 -30.81
N ASP A 125 15.51 16.28 -31.46
CA ASP A 125 16.12 15.13 -32.13
C ASP A 125 16.42 13.99 -31.15
N VAL A 126 16.87 14.32 -29.93
CA VAL A 126 17.07 13.35 -28.85
C VAL A 126 15.76 12.68 -28.45
N LEU A 127 14.69 13.45 -28.25
CA LEU A 127 13.36 12.93 -27.90
C LEU A 127 12.80 12.01 -29.00
N VAL A 128 12.94 12.41 -30.26
CA VAL A 128 12.51 11.61 -31.43
C VAL A 128 13.28 10.29 -31.49
N LYS A 129 14.61 10.34 -31.35
CA LYS A 129 15.46 9.14 -31.36
C LYS A 129 15.14 8.20 -30.20
N ALA A 130 14.87 8.73 -29.01
CA ALA A 130 14.48 7.95 -27.86
C ALA A 130 13.15 7.19 -28.10
N ASN A 131 12.17 7.83 -28.73
CA ASN A 131 10.91 7.17 -29.10
C ASN A 131 11.13 6.04 -30.13
N GLN A 132 12.01 6.26 -31.11
CA GLN A 132 12.37 5.22 -32.08
C GLN A 132 13.06 4.03 -31.42
N LEU A 133 14.04 4.30 -30.55
CA LEU A 133 14.75 3.26 -29.81
C LEU A 133 13.83 2.48 -28.88
N PHE A 134 12.89 3.16 -28.21
CA PHE A 134 11.85 2.52 -27.41
C PHE A 134 11.04 1.52 -28.23
N GLU A 135 10.45 1.95 -29.35
CA GLU A 135 9.63 1.07 -30.19
C GLU A 135 10.44 -0.07 -30.82
N GLU A 136 11.68 0.19 -31.23
CA GLU A 136 12.55 -0.86 -31.78
C GLU A 136 12.87 -1.93 -30.74
N ASN A 137 13.30 -1.52 -29.54
CA ASN A 137 13.59 -2.45 -28.46
C ASN A 137 12.35 -3.24 -28.07
N LEU A 138 11.20 -2.56 -27.89
CA LEU A 138 9.95 -3.22 -27.54
C LEU A 138 9.55 -4.26 -28.59
N ARG A 139 9.58 -3.90 -29.88
CA ARG A 139 9.28 -4.83 -30.99
C ARG A 139 10.20 -6.05 -31.02
N VAL A 140 11.51 -5.85 -30.82
CA VAL A 140 12.47 -6.95 -30.81
C VAL A 140 12.29 -7.82 -29.56
N GLY A 141 12.06 -7.22 -28.41
CA GLY A 141 11.74 -7.90 -27.16
C GLY A 141 10.49 -8.76 -27.26
N GLU A 142 9.38 -8.20 -27.77
CA GLU A 142 8.12 -8.91 -28.01
C GLU A 142 8.31 -10.09 -28.97
N LYS A 143 9.09 -9.92 -30.03
CA LYS A 143 9.43 -11.01 -30.95
C LYS A 143 10.16 -12.16 -30.25
N TYR A 144 11.15 -11.86 -29.41
CA TYR A 144 11.84 -12.90 -28.65
C TYR A 144 10.94 -13.58 -27.63
N LEU A 145 10.10 -12.80 -26.94
CA LEU A 145 9.24 -13.28 -25.87
C LEU A 145 8.08 -14.13 -26.40
N TYR A 146 7.32 -13.61 -27.37
CA TYR A 146 6.04 -14.19 -27.78
C TYR A 146 6.15 -15.09 -29.03
N GLU A 147 7.00 -14.75 -30.01
CA GLU A 147 7.11 -15.52 -31.24
C GLU A 147 8.17 -16.63 -31.17
N ARG A 148 9.28 -16.37 -30.47
CA ARG A 148 10.44 -17.27 -30.45
C ARG A 148 10.60 -18.08 -29.16
N ASP A 149 9.80 -17.77 -28.14
CA ASP A 149 9.86 -18.39 -26.81
C ASP A 149 11.30 -18.38 -26.23
N LYS A 150 11.90 -17.18 -26.22
CA LYS A 150 13.23 -16.90 -25.66
C LYS A 150 13.16 -15.74 -24.67
N PRO A 151 12.55 -15.93 -23.48
CA PRO A 151 12.39 -14.85 -22.50
C PRO A 151 13.73 -14.28 -22.03
N GLU A 152 14.78 -15.10 -21.95
CA GLU A 152 16.13 -14.67 -21.53
C GLU A 152 16.75 -13.68 -22.52
N TRP A 153 16.46 -13.85 -23.81
CA TRP A 153 16.94 -12.95 -24.86
C TRP A 153 16.13 -11.67 -24.91
N ALA A 154 14.85 -11.72 -24.53
CA ALA A 154 13.97 -10.55 -24.46
C ALA A 154 14.35 -9.58 -23.33
N ILE A 155 14.97 -10.05 -22.23
CA ILE A 155 15.33 -9.24 -21.04
C ILE A 155 16.02 -7.93 -21.42
N ALA A 156 17.09 -7.99 -22.21
CA ALA A 156 17.91 -6.82 -22.50
C ALA A 156 17.11 -5.72 -23.24
N TYR A 157 16.21 -6.14 -24.12
CA TYR A 157 15.36 -5.24 -24.90
C TYR A 157 14.28 -4.58 -24.04
N PHE A 158 13.57 -5.36 -23.22
CA PHE A 158 12.58 -4.82 -22.29
C PHE A 158 13.20 -3.91 -21.23
N ASN A 159 14.37 -4.26 -20.69
CA ASN A 159 15.10 -3.40 -19.75
C ASN A 159 15.55 -2.08 -20.39
N THR A 160 15.90 -2.10 -21.68
CA THR A 160 16.24 -0.87 -22.42
C THR A 160 15.00 -0.03 -22.68
N ALA A 161 13.90 -0.65 -23.12
CA ALA A 161 12.62 0.04 -23.33
C ALA A 161 12.08 0.66 -22.04
N LEU A 162 12.23 -0.02 -20.90
CA LEU A 162 11.83 0.47 -19.58
C LEU A 162 12.50 1.79 -19.20
N LYS A 163 13.77 1.98 -19.56
CA LYS A 163 14.49 3.24 -19.30
C LYS A 163 13.90 4.42 -20.07
N TYR A 164 13.43 4.19 -21.29
CA TYR A 164 12.83 5.23 -22.14
C TYR A 164 11.36 5.51 -21.80
N ALA A 165 10.63 4.52 -21.27
CA ALA A 165 9.23 4.63 -20.90
C ALA A 165 8.86 3.69 -19.72
N PRO A 166 9.19 4.06 -18.47
CA PRO A 166 8.98 3.18 -17.30
C PRO A 166 7.51 2.94 -16.95
N GLY A 167 6.63 3.86 -17.38
CA GLY A 167 5.19 3.75 -17.18
C GLY A 167 4.45 2.93 -18.25
N ASP A 168 5.13 2.48 -19.30
CA ASP A 168 4.46 1.83 -20.43
C ASP A 168 3.95 0.42 -20.06
N GLU A 169 2.65 0.21 -20.28
CA GLU A 169 1.97 -1.04 -19.90
C GLU A 169 2.41 -2.25 -20.74
N ARG A 170 2.86 -2.07 -22.00
CA ARG A 170 3.40 -3.18 -22.80
C ARG A 170 4.74 -3.63 -22.23
N VAL A 171 5.59 -2.68 -21.82
CA VAL A 171 6.87 -3.00 -21.17
C VAL A 171 6.65 -3.73 -19.85
N LYS A 172 5.79 -3.21 -18.97
CA LYS A 172 5.48 -3.85 -17.68
C LYS A 172 4.99 -5.28 -17.87
N ARG A 173 3.97 -5.49 -18.72
CA ARG A 173 3.46 -6.83 -19.04
C ARG A 173 4.54 -7.76 -19.58
N GLY A 174 5.40 -7.26 -20.48
CA GLY A 174 6.51 -8.07 -21.01
C GLY A 174 7.50 -8.51 -19.94
N ILE A 175 7.88 -7.61 -19.04
CA ILE A 175 8.76 -7.92 -17.89
C ILE A 175 8.11 -8.93 -16.95
N ASP A 176 6.81 -8.76 -16.66
CA ASP A 176 6.06 -9.70 -15.83
C ASP A 176 6.03 -11.11 -16.43
N VAL A 177 5.75 -11.22 -17.74
CA VAL A 177 5.76 -12.51 -18.45
C VAL A 177 7.17 -13.12 -18.46
N ILE A 178 8.22 -12.32 -18.67
CA ILE A 178 9.61 -12.78 -18.58
C ILE A 178 9.91 -13.32 -17.18
N ASN A 179 9.54 -12.57 -16.13
CA ASN A 179 9.74 -12.97 -14.74
C ASN A 179 9.05 -14.29 -14.44
N PHE A 180 7.79 -14.44 -14.88
CA PHE A 180 7.04 -15.68 -14.75
C PHE A 180 7.76 -16.84 -15.46
N ARG A 181 8.06 -16.69 -16.76
CA ARG A 181 8.64 -17.80 -17.56
C ARG A 181 10.00 -18.26 -17.05
N ILE A 182 10.83 -17.35 -16.55
CA ILE A 182 12.17 -17.68 -16.08
C ILE A 182 12.15 -18.27 -14.68
N ASN A 183 11.31 -17.75 -13.78
CA ASN A 183 11.40 -18.07 -12.36
C ASN A 183 10.31 -19.01 -11.84
N TYR A 184 9.27 -19.31 -12.62
CA TYR A 184 8.10 -20.05 -12.14
C TYR A 184 8.44 -21.31 -11.33
N GLU A 185 9.23 -22.24 -11.86
CA GLU A 185 9.53 -23.49 -11.14
C GLU A 185 10.29 -23.25 -9.82
N LYS A 186 11.27 -22.34 -9.87
CA LYS A 186 12.11 -22.00 -8.70
C LYS A 186 11.29 -21.30 -7.62
N ASP A 187 10.53 -20.28 -8.01
CA ASP A 187 9.81 -19.41 -7.09
C ASP A 187 8.60 -20.16 -6.49
N ILE A 188 7.96 -21.08 -7.22
CA ILE A 188 6.95 -21.99 -6.65
C ILE A 188 7.58 -22.90 -5.58
N ALA A 189 8.68 -23.59 -5.92
CA ALA A 189 9.34 -24.51 -4.98
C ALA A 189 9.83 -23.80 -3.72
N GLU A 190 10.40 -22.59 -3.86
CA GLU A 190 10.83 -21.80 -2.71
C GLU A 190 9.63 -21.28 -1.91
N SER A 191 8.55 -20.85 -2.56
CA SER A 191 7.33 -20.41 -1.87
C SER A 191 6.71 -21.54 -1.03
N GLU A 192 6.66 -22.77 -1.55
CA GLU A 192 6.17 -23.92 -0.79
C GLU A 192 7.03 -24.21 0.44
N LYS A 193 8.36 -24.10 0.31
CA LYS A 193 9.31 -24.25 1.41
C LYS A 193 9.15 -23.15 2.45
N LEU A 194 9.00 -21.89 2.03
CA LEU A 194 8.80 -20.73 2.91
C LEU A 194 7.49 -20.87 3.70
N ILE A 195 6.40 -21.26 3.04
CA ILE A 195 5.11 -21.58 3.70
C ILE A 195 5.30 -22.72 4.71
N ALA A 196 6.09 -23.75 4.39
CA ALA A 196 6.32 -24.88 5.29
C ALA A 196 7.10 -24.51 6.56
N ILE A 197 7.98 -23.50 6.50
CA ILE A 197 8.74 -23.01 7.66
C ILE A 197 8.08 -21.82 8.37
N GLY A 198 6.90 -21.38 7.91
CA GLY A 198 6.14 -20.26 8.49
C GLY A 198 6.66 -18.87 8.13
N ASP A 199 7.42 -18.76 7.03
CA ASP A 199 7.84 -17.49 6.42
C ASP A 199 6.88 -17.10 5.29
N ASP A 200 5.61 -16.91 5.66
CA ASP A 200 4.54 -16.66 4.69
C ASP A 200 4.66 -15.29 3.99
N ALA A 201 5.31 -14.30 4.61
CA ALA A 201 5.47 -12.97 4.04
C ALA A 201 6.37 -12.97 2.79
N GLU A 202 7.52 -13.64 2.86
CA GLU A 202 8.41 -13.79 1.69
C GLU A 202 7.76 -14.67 0.61
N ALA A 203 7.03 -15.72 1.02
CA ALA A 203 6.27 -16.55 0.08
C ALA A 203 5.21 -15.73 -0.69
N ILE A 204 4.48 -14.84 0.00
CA ILE A 204 3.50 -13.93 -0.63
C ILE A 204 4.19 -13.05 -1.66
N PHE A 205 5.35 -12.47 -1.32
CA PHE A 205 6.10 -11.60 -2.24
C PHE A 205 6.49 -12.32 -3.54
N LEU A 206 7.04 -13.53 -3.44
CA LEU A 206 7.40 -14.34 -4.62
C LEU A 206 6.17 -14.70 -5.47
N LEU A 207 5.08 -15.14 -4.82
CA LEU A 207 3.85 -15.55 -5.51
C LEU A 207 3.15 -14.39 -6.22
N GLU A 208 3.09 -13.20 -5.61
CA GLU A 208 2.51 -12.00 -6.23
C GLU A 208 3.30 -11.55 -7.47
N LYS A 209 4.64 -11.66 -7.42
CA LYS A 209 5.50 -11.38 -8.57
C LYS A 209 5.29 -12.35 -9.73
N LEU A 210 5.03 -13.63 -9.46
CA LEU A 210 4.68 -14.60 -10.50
C LEU A 210 3.28 -14.35 -11.08
N LEU A 211 2.35 -13.90 -10.25
CA LEU A 211 0.94 -13.77 -10.62
C LEU A 211 0.72 -12.75 -11.76
N SER A 212 1.44 -11.63 -11.75
CA SER A 212 1.31 -10.56 -12.76
C SER A 212 1.57 -11.04 -14.19
N GLY A 213 2.52 -11.97 -14.37
CA GLY A 213 2.90 -12.56 -15.66
C GLY A 213 2.26 -13.89 -15.98
N SER A 214 1.41 -14.42 -15.08
CA SER A 214 0.92 -15.79 -15.15
C SER A 214 -0.16 -15.98 -16.24
N PRO A 215 -0.08 -17.05 -17.06
CA PRO A 215 -1.18 -17.50 -17.89
C PRO A 215 -2.30 -18.09 -17.03
N ASP A 216 -3.53 -18.06 -17.53
CA ASP A 216 -4.73 -18.43 -16.77
C ASP A 216 -4.64 -19.84 -16.15
N GLU A 217 -4.07 -20.80 -16.87
CA GLU A 217 -3.90 -22.18 -16.39
C GLU A 217 -3.05 -22.28 -15.12
N LYS A 218 -1.98 -21.47 -15.02
CA LYS A 218 -1.05 -21.46 -13.88
C LYS A 218 -1.46 -20.48 -12.78
N ARG A 219 -2.31 -19.51 -13.12
CA ARG A 219 -2.83 -18.51 -12.20
C ARG A 219 -3.54 -19.13 -11.00
N MET A 220 -4.38 -20.15 -11.23
CA MET A 220 -5.13 -20.80 -10.15
C MET A 220 -4.22 -21.49 -9.12
N GLU A 221 -3.12 -22.09 -9.58
CA GLU A 221 -2.13 -22.76 -8.73
C GLU A 221 -1.44 -21.74 -7.81
N ILE A 222 -0.95 -20.63 -8.39
CA ILE A 222 -0.34 -19.52 -7.65
C ILE A 222 -1.33 -18.92 -6.65
N GLN A 223 -2.57 -18.67 -7.07
CA GLN A 223 -3.63 -18.12 -6.21
C GLN A 223 -3.94 -19.01 -5.02
N LYS A 224 -3.93 -20.34 -5.19
CA LYS A 224 -4.17 -21.28 -4.10
C LYS A 224 -3.06 -21.22 -3.06
N LEU A 225 -1.80 -21.19 -3.48
CA LEU A 225 -0.65 -21.03 -2.57
C LEU A 225 -0.68 -19.67 -1.88
N LEU A 226 -1.00 -18.62 -2.62
CA LEU A 226 -1.10 -17.25 -2.08
C LEU A 226 -2.20 -17.15 -1.02
N ALA A 227 -3.37 -17.74 -1.27
CA ALA A 227 -4.46 -17.77 -0.30
C ALA A 227 -4.06 -18.53 0.98
N LYS A 228 -3.33 -19.64 0.83
CA LYS A 228 -2.79 -20.40 1.97
C LYS A 228 -1.81 -19.56 2.79
N ALA A 229 -0.83 -18.94 2.15
CA ALA A 229 0.16 -18.10 2.82
C ALA A 229 -0.50 -16.91 3.54
N LYS A 230 -1.45 -16.23 2.88
CA LYS A 230 -2.23 -15.13 3.51
C LYS A 230 -3.05 -15.60 4.71
N ALA A 231 -3.65 -16.79 4.63
CA ALA A 231 -4.39 -17.37 5.75
C ALA A 231 -3.46 -17.71 6.93
N ASN A 232 -2.30 -18.31 6.69
CA ASN A 232 -1.31 -18.60 7.72
C ASN A 232 -0.81 -17.33 8.42
N LEU A 233 -0.48 -16.30 7.64
CA LEU A 233 -0.02 -15.02 8.18
C LEU A 233 -1.10 -14.39 9.07
N LYS A 234 -2.36 -14.39 8.62
CA LYS A 234 -3.52 -13.94 9.39
C LYS A 234 -3.67 -14.73 10.70
N ILE A 235 -3.55 -16.06 10.65
CA ILE A 235 -3.62 -16.92 11.85
C ILE A 235 -2.53 -16.51 12.85
N LYS A 236 -1.29 -16.35 12.40
CA LYS A 236 -0.15 -15.99 13.25
C LYS A 236 -0.35 -14.63 13.93
N GLU A 237 -0.84 -13.63 13.19
CA GLU A 237 -1.18 -12.32 13.76
C GLU A 237 -2.27 -12.44 14.82
N VAL A 238 -3.33 -13.19 14.52
CA VAL A 238 -4.47 -13.40 15.43
C VAL A 238 -4.05 -14.17 16.68
N GLU A 239 -3.18 -15.17 16.56
CA GLU A 239 -2.59 -15.88 17.69
C GLU A 239 -1.76 -14.95 18.58
N GLY A 240 -1.01 -14.02 17.99
CA GLY A 240 -0.32 -12.97 18.74
C GLY A 240 -1.26 -12.12 19.58
N TYR A 241 -2.37 -11.65 19.00
CA TYR A 241 -3.39 -10.90 19.75
C TYR A 241 -4.09 -11.76 20.81
N ALA A 242 -4.40 -13.02 20.48
CA ALA A 242 -5.04 -13.92 21.42
C ALA A 242 -4.15 -14.16 22.65
N GLN A 243 -2.83 -14.31 22.44
CA GLN A 243 -1.87 -14.42 23.54
C GLN A 243 -1.81 -13.14 24.38
N GLU A 244 -1.66 -11.98 23.74
CA GLU A 244 -1.65 -10.66 24.41
C GLU A 244 -2.89 -10.48 25.30
N PHE A 245 -4.07 -10.80 24.77
CA PHE A 245 -5.33 -10.65 25.50
C PHE A 245 -5.52 -11.72 26.57
N SER A 246 -5.01 -12.93 26.37
CA SER A 246 -4.99 -13.96 27.40
C SER A 246 -4.09 -13.56 28.57
N ASP A 247 -2.91 -13.02 28.29
CA ASP A 247 -1.98 -12.53 29.32
C ASP A 247 -2.59 -11.36 30.10
N ALA A 248 -3.23 -10.41 29.41
CA ALA A 248 -3.98 -9.32 30.05
C ALA A 248 -5.08 -9.85 30.98
N TYR A 249 -5.83 -10.86 30.51
CA TYR A 249 -6.89 -11.51 31.28
C TYR A 249 -6.36 -12.18 32.55
N GLU A 250 -5.29 -12.96 32.43
CA GLU A 250 -4.68 -13.67 33.55
C GLU A 250 -4.04 -12.72 34.58
N ASN A 251 -3.58 -11.55 34.14
CA ASN A 251 -3.05 -10.49 35.01
C ASN A 251 -4.13 -9.63 35.68
N GLY A 252 -5.41 -9.93 35.46
CA GLY A 252 -6.53 -9.26 36.13
C GLY A 252 -6.96 -7.94 35.50
N GLU A 253 -6.65 -7.69 34.23
CA GLU A 253 -7.28 -6.57 33.50
C GLU A 253 -8.81 -6.74 33.43
N ASP A 254 -9.52 -5.61 33.25
CA ASP A 254 -10.97 -5.59 33.21
C ASP A 254 -11.53 -6.45 32.06
N LYS A 255 -12.39 -7.42 32.40
CA LYS A 255 -12.95 -8.40 31.44
C LYS A 255 -13.74 -7.72 30.32
N THR A 256 -14.44 -6.62 30.61
CA THR A 256 -15.24 -5.89 29.61
C THR A 256 -14.34 -5.19 28.60
N GLN A 257 -13.24 -4.60 29.06
CA GLN A 257 -12.24 -4.00 28.18
C GLN A 257 -11.58 -5.04 27.27
N ILE A 258 -11.22 -6.21 27.81
CA ILE A 258 -10.61 -7.30 27.01
C ILE A 258 -11.60 -7.82 25.97
N LEU A 259 -12.86 -8.05 26.35
CA LEU A 259 -13.91 -8.47 25.41
C LEU A 259 -14.09 -7.46 24.27
N SER A 260 -14.09 -6.15 24.58
CA SER A 260 -14.16 -5.11 23.55
C SER A 260 -12.93 -5.13 22.61
N LYS A 261 -11.72 -5.33 23.14
CA LYS A 261 -10.50 -5.49 22.32
C LYS A 261 -10.63 -6.71 21.37
N ILE A 262 -11.13 -7.83 21.88
CA ILE A 262 -11.36 -9.05 21.09
C ILE A 262 -12.40 -8.80 19.98
N GLU A 263 -13.56 -8.24 20.32
CA GLU A 263 -14.64 -7.95 19.36
C GLU A 263 -14.16 -7.01 18.25
N ASN A 264 -13.38 -5.97 18.59
CA ASN A 264 -12.80 -5.07 17.60
C ASN A 264 -11.86 -5.80 16.62
N ARG A 265 -11.06 -6.76 17.11
CA ARG A 265 -10.21 -7.58 16.25
C ARG A 265 -11.02 -8.54 15.39
N LEU A 266 -12.04 -9.20 15.94
CA LEU A 266 -12.96 -10.05 15.16
C LEU A 266 -13.74 -9.26 14.10
N ALA A 267 -14.11 -8.00 14.38
CA ALA A 267 -14.73 -7.13 13.37
C ALA A 267 -13.76 -6.78 12.23
N THR A 268 -12.46 -6.67 12.52
CA THR A 268 -11.42 -6.37 11.51
C THR A 268 -11.08 -7.58 10.66
N TYR A 269 -10.90 -8.74 11.29
CA TYR A 269 -10.42 -9.96 10.63
C TYR A 269 -11.56 -10.90 10.19
N GLY A 270 -12.79 -10.68 10.64
CA GLY A 270 -13.93 -11.55 10.42
C GLY A 270 -13.99 -12.74 11.37
N GLU A 271 -15.16 -13.39 11.43
CA GLU A 271 -15.38 -14.62 12.20
C GLU A 271 -15.35 -15.84 11.26
N ASP A 272 -14.17 -16.44 11.12
CA ASP A 272 -13.94 -17.63 10.29
C ASP A 272 -12.91 -18.56 10.95
N SER A 273 -12.48 -19.60 10.23
CA SER A 273 -11.51 -20.58 10.75
C SER A 273 -10.14 -19.98 11.12
N THR A 274 -9.75 -18.85 10.52
CA THR A 274 -8.47 -18.18 10.82
C THR A 274 -8.49 -17.37 12.11
N THR A 275 -9.68 -17.09 12.66
CA THR A 275 -9.84 -16.33 13.92
C THR A 275 -10.31 -17.17 15.10
N ILE A 276 -10.26 -18.49 14.97
CA ILE A 276 -10.84 -19.43 15.94
C ILE A 276 -10.21 -19.37 17.33
N THR A 277 -8.91 -19.04 17.44
CA THR A 277 -8.22 -18.89 18.72
C THR A 277 -8.76 -17.69 19.51
N LEU A 278 -8.99 -16.59 18.81
CA LEU A 278 -9.57 -15.37 19.37
C LEU A 278 -11.06 -15.54 19.73
N GLN A 279 -11.83 -16.23 18.88
CA GLN A 279 -13.22 -16.60 19.17
C GLN A 279 -13.32 -17.47 20.45
N LYS A 280 -12.46 -18.48 20.57
CA LYS A 280 -12.41 -19.32 21.78
C LYS A 280 -12.08 -18.53 23.04
N LEU A 281 -11.14 -17.57 22.95
CA LEU A 281 -10.81 -16.71 24.09
C LEU A 281 -11.99 -15.83 24.49
N ARG A 282 -12.68 -15.22 23.52
CA ARG A 282 -13.93 -14.47 23.76
C ARG A 282 -14.94 -15.32 24.51
N ASP A 283 -15.25 -16.49 23.95
CA ASP A 283 -16.31 -17.35 24.47
C ASP A 283 -15.99 -17.84 25.90
N LYS A 284 -14.71 -18.15 26.17
CA LYS A 284 -14.21 -18.46 27.52
C LYS A 284 -14.44 -17.30 28.49
N ILE A 285 -14.03 -16.08 28.15
CA ILE A 285 -14.18 -14.91 29.03
C ILE A 285 -15.66 -14.60 29.27
N ILE A 286 -16.51 -14.72 28.24
CA ILE A 286 -17.96 -14.56 28.38
C ILE A 286 -18.53 -15.58 29.36
N GLU A 287 -18.16 -16.86 29.21
CA GLU A 287 -18.64 -17.94 30.08
C GLU A 287 -18.20 -17.76 31.53
N GLU A 288 -16.92 -17.43 31.76
CA GLU A 288 -16.39 -17.18 33.11
C GLU A 288 -16.99 -15.92 33.75
N THR A 289 -17.25 -14.88 32.97
CA THR A 289 -17.93 -13.66 33.45
C THR A 289 -19.37 -13.96 33.85
N TYR A 290 -20.08 -14.74 33.03
CA TYR A 290 -21.43 -15.21 33.35
C TYR A 290 -21.43 -16.04 34.64
N ALA A 291 -20.56 -17.04 34.75
CA ALA A 291 -20.51 -17.94 35.90
C ALA A 291 -20.26 -17.17 37.20
N GLN A 292 -19.33 -16.22 37.21
CA GLN A 292 -19.07 -15.38 38.38
C GLN A 292 -20.29 -14.53 38.75
N SER A 293 -20.88 -13.82 37.78
CA SER A 293 -22.05 -12.96 38.04
C SER A 293 -23.27 -13.77 38.51
N PHE A 294 -23.46 -14.98 37.96
CA PHE A 294 -24.52 -15.87 38.38
C PHE A 294 -24.30 -16.39 39.81
N GLN A 295 -23.07 -16.80 40.15
CA GLN A 295 -22.71 -17.24 41.49
C GLN A 295 -22.89 -16.12 42.52
N ASP A 296 -22.40 -14.91 42.23
CA ASP A 296 -22.55 -13.74 43.12
C ASP A 296 -24.02 -13.42 43.37
N LEU A 297 -24.85 -13.49 42.33
CA LEU A 297 -26.29 -13.28 42.43
C LEU A 297 -26.97 -14.38 43.24
N GLN A 298 -26.61 -15.64 42.99
CA GLN A 298 -27.15 -16.80 43.71
C GLN A 298 -26.78 -16.74 45.20
N ASP A 299 -25.53 -16.43 45.52
CA ASP A 299 -25.07 -16.29 46.90
C ASP A 299 -25.75 -15.11 47.61
N ALA A 300 -25.96 -13.99 46.90
CA ALA A 300 -26.68 -12.85 47.47
C ALA A 300 -28.15 -13.17 47.77
N PHE A 301 -28.80 -13.95 46.92
CA PHE A 301 -30.16 -14.43 47.13
C PHE A 301 -30.24 -15.43 48.29
N ILE A 302 -29.39 -16.46 48.31
CA ILE A 302 -29.40 -17.50 49.35
C ILE A 302 -29.08 -16.92 50.72
N ASN A 303 -28.06 -16.06 50.81
CA ASN A 303 -27.59 -15.51 52.08
C ASN A 303 -28.32 -14.23 52.49
N LYS A 304 -29.30 -13.77 51.70
CA LYS A 304 -30.08 -12.54 51.93
C LYS A 304 -29.20 -11.30 52.18
N THR A 305 -28.12 -11.18 51.42
CA THR A 305 -27.16 -10.07 51.56
C THR A 305 -27.55 -8.83 50.77
N LYS A 306 -28.61 -8.91 49.97
CA LYS A 306 -29.18 -7.81 49.17
C LYS A 306 -30.70 -7.82 49.28
N GLU A 307 -31.30 -6.66 49.11
CA GLU A 307 -32.77 -6.50 49.06
C GLU A 307 -33.36 -7.14 47.80
N LEU A 308 -34.60 -7.63 47.91
CA LEU A 308 -35.29 -8.33 46.80
C LEU A 308 -35.43 -7.46 45.54
N GLU A 309 -35.65 -6.15 45.70
CA GLU A 309 -35.73 -5.20 44.58
C GLU A 309 -34.40 -5.09 43.83
N GLU A 310 -33.27 -5.07 44.55
CA GLU A 310 -31.93 -5.03 43.96
C GLU A 310 -31.60 -6.34 43.25
N LEU A 311 -31.94 -7.48 43.87
CA LEU A 311 -31.78 -8.81 43.26
C LEU A 311 -32.60 -8.93 41.98
N TYR A 312 -33.85 -8.45 41.99
CA TYR A 312 -34.71 -8.45 40.80
C TYR A 312 -34.09 -7.62 39.66
N ALA A 313 -33.57 -6.43 39.96
CA ALA A 313 -32.93 -5.57 38.96
C ALA A 313 -31.66 -6.21 38.37
N LEU A 314 -30.78 -6.75 39.23
CA LEU A 314 -29.54 -7.41 38.81
C LEU A 314 -29.82 -8.64 37.95
N THR A 315 -30.77 -9.48 38.37
CA THR A 315 -31.15 -10.68 37.63
C THR A 315 -31.76 -10.33 36.28
N SER A 316 -32.62 -9.30 36.23
CA SER A 316 -33.24 -8.83 34.98
C SER A 316 -32.19 -8.33 33.97
N SER A 317 -31.19 -7.56 34.44
CA SER A 317 -30.07 -7.11 33.61
C SER A 317 -29.23 -8.29 33.09
N LEU A 318 -28.94 -9.27 33.94
CA LEU A 318 -28.23 -10.49 33.53
C LEU A 318 -29.02 -11.31 32.51
N VAL A 319 -30.35 -11.41 32.64
CA VAL A 319 -31.20 -12.16 31.70
C VAL A 319 -31.24 -11.48 30.33
N GLU A 320 -31.25 -10.16 30.30
CA GLU A 320 -31.15 -9.40 29.04
C GLU A 320 -29.82 -9.65 28.35
N LYS A 321 -28.72 -9.71 29.12
CA LYS A 321 -27.37 -9.97 28.60
C LYS A 321 -27.15 -11.43 28.19
N TYR A 322 -27.79 -12.38 28.88
CA TYR A 322 -27.62 -13.83 28.66
C TYR A 322 -28.97 -14.56 28.53
N PRO A 323 -29.76 -14.26 27.48
CA PRO A 323 -31.15 -14.72 27.37
C PRO A 323 -31.31 -16.24 27.15
N SER A 324 -30.23 -16.93 26.80
CA SER A 324 -30.19 -18.38 26.56
C SER A 324 -29.93 -19.22 27.82
N LYS A 325 -29.59 -18.60 28.95
CA LYS A 325 -29.24 -19.29 30.19
C LYS A 325 -30.50 -19.61 31.02
N GLY A 326 -30.88 -20.89 31.06
CA GLY A 326 -32.12 -21.36 31.70
C GLY A 326 -32.08 -21.29 33.22
N ASP A 327 -30.95 -21.68 33.81
CA ASP A 327 -30.60 -21.53 35.23
C ASP A 327 -30.80 -20.10 35.76
N LEU A 328 -30.44 -19.09 34.96
CA LEU A 328 -30.65 -17.69 35.30
C LEU A 328 -32.15 -17.30 35.30
N LYS A 329 -32.94 -17.85 34.38
CA LYS A 329 -34.40 -17.63 34.36
C LYS A 329 -35.06 -18.27 35.58
N ASP A 330 -34.65 -19.49 35.93
CA ASP A 330 -35.16 -20.18 37.11
C ASP A 330 -34.86 -19.40 38.40
N LEU A 331 -33.66 -18.82 38.51
CA LEU A 331 -33.30 -17.97 39.65
C LEU A 331 -34.15 -16.68 39.70
N ARG A 332 -34.37 -16.04 38.54
CA ARG A 332 -35.23 -14.85 38.45
C ARG A 332 -36.65 -15.15 38.91
N ASP A 333 -37.22 -16.26 38.47
CA ASP A 333 -38.60 -16.61 38.78
C ASP A 333 -38.77 -16.89 40.29
N LYS A 334 -37.77 -17.51 40.93
CA LYS A 334 -37.73 -17.65 42.41
C LYS A 334 -37.67 -16.30 43.14
N ILE A 335 -36.84 -15.36 42.66
CA ILE A 335 -36.74 -14.02 43.26
C ILE A 335 -38.10 -13.31 43.15
N ILE A 336 -38.78 -13.42 42.01
CA ILE A 336 -40.12 -12.86 41.80
C ILE A 336 -41.13 -13.46 42.77
N GLU A 337 -41.14 -14.79 42.92
CA GLU A 337 -42.02 -15.49 43.87
C GLU A 337 -41.81 -15.02 45.31
N GLU A 338 -40.55 -14.91 45.76
CA GLU A 338 -40.24 -14.43 47.12
C GLU A 338 -40.60 -12.94 47.31
N THR A 339 -40.44 -12.12 46.26
CA THR A 339 -40.85 -10.70 46.26
C THR A 339 -42.37 -10.56 46.43
N TYR A 340 -43.16 -11.37 45.72
CA TYR A 340 -44.62 -11.36 45.87
C TYR A 340 -45.06 -11.89 47.24
N ALA A 341 -44.40 -12.93 47.75
CA ALA A 341 -44.68 -13.47 49.08
C ALA A 341 -44.44 -12.41 50.18
N GLN A 342 -43.30 -11.72 50.14
CA GLN A 342 -42.97 -10.64 51.09
C GLN A 342 -43.99 -9.49 51.01
N SER A 343 -44.30 -9.04 49.78
CA SER A 343 -45.29 -7.96 49.56
C SER A 343 -46.67 -8.32 50.12
N PHE A 344 -47.10 -9.57 49.95
CA PHE A 344 -48.37 -10.05 50.48
C PHE A 344 -48.35 -10.10 52.02
N GLN A 345 -47.24 -10.51 52.61
CA GLN A 345 -47.06 -10.56 54.06
C GLN A 345 -47.05 -9.15 54.68
N ASP A 346 -46.35 -8.20 54.06
CA ASP A 346 -46.34 -6.80 54.47
C ASP A 346 -47.75 -6.18 54.41
N LEU A 347 -48.56 -6.53 53.39
CA LEU A 347 -49.95 -6.12 53.27
C LEU A 347 -50.84 -6.72 54.38
N GLN A 348 -50.63 -7.99 54.74
CA GLN A 348 -51.33 -8.62 55.85
C GLN A 348 -50.98 -7.95 57.19
N ASP A 349 -49.69 -7.70 57.43
CA ASP A 349 -49.23 -7.06 58.66
C ASP A 349 -49.72 -5.62 58.78
N ALA A 350 -49.71 -4.86 57.67
CA ALA A 350 -50.29 -3.53 57.60
C ALA A 350 -51.81 -3.54 57.85
N PHE A 351 -52.55 -4.51 57.31
CA PHE A 351 -53.98 -4.65 57.54
C PHE A 351 -54.29 -5.00 59.00
N ILE A 352 -53.54 -5.93 59.60
CA ILE A 352 -53.70 -6.33 61.00
C ILE A 352 -53.42 -5.15 61.94
N ASN A 353 -52.35 -4.39 61.72
CA ASN A 353 -52.01 -3.24 62.56
C ASN A 353 -53.06 -2.11 62.45
N LYS A 354 -53.68 -1.93 61.27
CA LYS A 354 -54.74 -0.95 61.06
C LYS A 354 -56.09 -1.33 61.70
N THR A 355 -56.28 -2.59 62.08
CA THR A 355 -57.47 -3.07 62.82
C THR A 355 -57.30 -3.06 64.34
N LYS A 356 -56.10 -2.72 64.84
CA LYS A 356 -55.77 -2.60 66.27
C LYS A 356 -55.73 -1.16 66.79
N GLU A 357 -55.75 -0.18 65.90
CA GLU A 357 -56.10 1.23 66.18
C GLU A 357 -57.62 1.41 66.09
#